data_AF-A0A8H3D089-F1
#
_entry.id   AF-A0A8H3D089-F1
#
_cell.length_a   1.000
_cell.length_b   1.000
_cell.length_c   1.000
_cell.angle_alpha   90.00
_cell.angle_beta   90.00
_cell.angle_gamma   90.00
#
_symmetry.space_group_name_H-M   'P 1'
#
loop_
_entity.id
_entity.type
_entity.pdbx_description
1 polymer ?
#
loop_
_entity_poly.entity_id
_entity_poly.type
_entity_poly.pdbx_seq_one_letter_code
_entity_poly.pdbx_strand_id
1 'polypeptide(L)'
;MGRDPVSAEGAPLKITRVRSERKFSGAMTGTGVAEYIICYHADGSLAEGTCSGMPTTSYTGICHFKGSIDGSPEGEVIFIVENGKFTGSAQADWLIDEKTAIGGLKGLKGKGGYKHDVTSKCEDGTNVWFEYTL
;
A
#
# COMPACT_ATOMS: atom_id res chain seq x y z
N MET A 1 5.97 -10.97 -4.85
CA MET A 1 6.22 -9.97 -3.79
C MET A 1 7.54 -10.35 -3.13
N GLY A 2 8.54 -9.48 -3.17
CA GLY A 2 9.81 -9.69 -2.45
C GLY A 2 9.66 -9.17 -1.02
N ARG A 3 10.20 -9.89 -0.03
CA ARG A 3 10.18 -9.49 1.38
C ARG A 3 11.58 -9.73 1.97
N ASP A 4 12.31 -8.65 2.17
CA ASP A 4 13.68 -8.70 2.68
C ASP A 4 13.69 -8.26 4.14
N PRO A 5 14.42 -8.94 5.03
CA PRO A 5 14.58 -8.49 6.41
C PRO A 5 15.34 -7.17 6.45
N VAL A 6 14.85 -6.24 7.27
CA VAL A 6 15.53 -4.98 7.62
C VAL A 6 16.10 -5.05 9.03
N SER A 7 15.43 -5.78 9.92
CA SER A 7 15.91 -6.05 11.27
C SER A 7 17.20 -6.87 11.23
N ALA A 8 18.09 -6.65 12.21
CA ALA A 8 19.28 -7.46 12.41
C ALA A 8 18.91 -8.93 12.70
N GLU A 9 19.83 -9.84 12.38
CA GLU A 9 19.69 -11.25 12.72
C GLU A 9 19.54 -11.43 14.24
N GLY A 10 18.58 -12.25 14.67
CA GLY A 10 18.28 -12.47 16.09
C GLY A 10 17.55 -11.33 16.79
N ALA A 11 17.18 -10.24 16.10
CA ALA A 11 16.42 -9.15 16.71
C ALA A 11 15.03 -9.63 17.18
N PRO A 12 14.57 -9.21 18.37
CA PRO A 12 13.25 -9.59 18.89
C PRO A 12 12.11 -8.96 18.09
N LEU A 13 12.35 -7.81 17.47
CA LEU A 13 11.41 -7.16 16.55
C LEU A 13 11.77 -7.50 15.11
N LYS A 14 10.84 -8.15 14.43
CA LYS A 14 10.95 -8.41 13.00
C LYS A 14 10.54 -7.17 12.23
N ILE A 15 11.39 -6.74 11.30
CA ILE A 15 11.10 -5.65 10.36
C ILE A 15 11.43 -6.15 8.95
N THR A 16 10.53 -5.92 7.99
CA THR A 16 10.77 -6.30 6.59
C THR A 16 10.51 -5.17 5.63
N ARG A 17 11.30 -5.09 4.57
CA ARG A 17 11.00 -4.29 3.38
C ARG A 17 10.25 -5.17 2.39
N VAL A 18 9.17 -4.65 1.83
CA VAL A 18 8.35 -5.35 0.84
C VAL A 18 8.24 -4.51 -0.41
N ARG A 19 8.49 -5.12 -1.57
CA ARG A 19 8.19 -4.53 -2.90
C ARG A 19 7.12 -5.35 -3.62
N SER A 20 6.12 -4.66 -4.15
CA SER A 20 4.97 -5.26 -4.83
C SER A 20 4.51 -4.43 -6.02
N GLU A 21 4.18 -5.11 -7.11
CA GLU A 21 3.50 -4.49 -8.26
C GLU A 21 1.99 -4.45 -8.04
N ARG A 22 1.35 -3.46 -8.62
CA ARG A 22 -0.09 -3.18 -8.54
C ARG A 22 -0.66 -2.97 -9.93
N LYS A 23 -1.90 -3.41 -10.12
CA LYS A 23 -2.73 -3.07 -11.26
C LYS A 23 -3.98 -2.37 -10.72
N PHE A 24 -4.31 -1.23 -11.31
CA PHE A 24 -5.46 -0.43 -10.95
C PHE A 24 -6.50 -0.52 -12.06
N SER A 25 -7.78 -0.60 -11.68
CA SER A 25 -8.94 -0.62 -12.57
C SER A 25 -10.08 0.19 -11.97
N GLY A 26 -11.05 0.57 -12.81
CA GLY A 26 -12.15 1.46 -12.42
C GLY A 26 -11.83 2.93 -12.71
N ALA A 27 -12.12 3.81 -11.76
CA ALA A 27 -11.84 5.25 -11.86
C ALA A 27 -10.33 5.55 -12.00
N MET A 28 -9.50 4.75 -11.34
CA MET A 28 -8.05 4.77 -11.48
C MET A 28 -7.63 3.58 -12.32
N THR A 29 -7.01 3.83 -13.48
CA THR A 29 -6.52 2.77 -14.37
C THR A 29 -5.02 2.91 -14.56
N GLY A 30 -4.29 1.79 -14.54
CA GLY A 30 -2.85 1.80 -14.74
C GLY A 30 -2.12 0.79 -13.87
N THR A 31 -0.86 1.07 -13.60
CA THR A 31 0.01 0.20 -12.80
C THR A 31 0.65 0.99 -11.66
N GLY A 32 1.19 0.26 -10.70
CA GLY A 32 2.03 0.88 -9.70
C GLY A 32 3.03 -0.06 -9.08
N VAL A 33 4.01 0.53 -8.41
CA VAL A 33 5.02 -0.17 -7.62
C VAL A 33 4.93 0.38 -6.21
N ALA A 34 4.52 -0.48 -5.28
CA ALA A 34 4.46 -0.16 -3.87
C ALA A 34 5.64 -0.76 -3.12
N GLU A 35 6.29 0.08 -2.30
CA GLU A 35 7.33 -0.30 -1.37
C GLU A 35 6.93 0.04 0.05
N TYR A 36 7.07 -0.93 0.95
CA TYR A 36 6.69 -0.81 2.35
C TYR A 36 7.83 -1.22 3.27
N ILE A 37 7.91 -0.56 4.42
CA ILE A 37 8.61 -1.08 5.61
C ILE A 37 7.53 -1.53 6.60
N ILE A 38 7.61 -2.79 7.04
CA ILE A 38 6.61 -3.43 7.89
C ILE A 38 7.27 -3.83 9.20
N CYS A 39 6.71 -3.36 10.31
CA CYS A 39 7.03 -3.78 11.67
C CYS A 39 6.00 -4.81 12.13
N TYR A 40 6.45 -5.98 12.58
CA TYR A 40 5.56 -7.03 13.09
C TYR A 40 5.51 -6.95 14.62
N HIS A 41 4.30 -6.89 15.17
CA HIS A 41 4.13 -6.76 16.61
C HIS A 41 4.13 -8.12 17.29
N ALA A 42 4.88 -8.24 18.39
CA ALA A 42 4.92 -9.42 19.23
C ALA A 42 3.77 -9.41 20.25
N ASP A 43 2.51 -9.35 19.80
CA ASP A 43 1.34 -9.28 20.70
C ASP A 43 0.79 -10.67 21.09
N GLY A 44 1.59 -11.72 20.96
CA GLY A 44 1.33 -13.06 21.54
C GLY A 44 0.15 -13.84 20.93
N SER A 45 -0.58 -13.26 19.97
CA SER A 45 -1.79 -13.86 19.38
C SER A 45 -1.52 -14.53 18.03
N LEU A 46 -0.55 -15.45 17.96
CA LEU A 46 -0.22 -16.19 16.73
C LEU A 46 -1.45 -16.95 16.22
N ALA A 47 -2.21 -16.35 15.29
CA ALA A 47 -3.18 -17.09 14.50
C ALA A 47 -2.40 -18.00 13.54
N GLU A 48 -2.38 -19.29 13.84
CA GLU A 48 -1.87 -20.32 12.93
C GLU A 48 -2.52 -20.18 11.56
N GLY A 49 -1.72 -20.29 10.49
CA GLY A 49 -2.21 -20.21 9.10
C GLY A 49 -2.17 -18.81 8.44
N THR A 50 -1.68 -17.77 9.13
CA THR A 50 -1.46 -16.46 8.50
C THR A 50 -0.08 -16.39 7.82
N CYS A 51 0.01 -15.79 6.62
CA CYS A 51 1.23 -15.71 5.78
C CYS A 51 2.46 -15.02 6.42
N SER A 52 2.39 -14.61 7.69
CA SER A 52 3.50 -14.01 8.43
C SER A 52 3.69 -14.51 9.86
N GLY A 53 2.81 -15.38 10.36
CA GLY A 53 2.88 -15.89 11.74
C GLY A 53 3.02 -14.77 12.77
N MET A 54 2.37 -13.62 12.57
CA MET A 54 2.37 -12.48 13.48
C MET A 54 1.02 -11.77 13.35
N PRO A 55 0.39 -11.34 14.45
CA PRO A 55 -1.07 -11.13 14.50
C PRO A 55 -1.46 -9.74 14.04
N THR A 56 -0.57 -8.77 14.32
CA THR A 56 -0.72 -7.40 13.91
C THR A 56 0.59 -6.82 13.37
N THR A 57 0.46 -5.86 12.46
CA THR A 57 1.61 -5.12 11.93
C THR A 57 1.27 -3.64 11.79
N SER A 58 2.31 -2.82 11.80
CA SER A 58 2.26 -1.44 11.33
C SER A 58 3.21 -1.28 10.15
N TYR A 59 2.84 -0.45 9.18
CA TYR A 59 3.65 -0.22 8.00
C TYR A 59 3.46 1.18 7.44
N THR A 60 4.49 1.64 6.74
CA THR A 60 4.51 2.87 5.95
C THR A 60 5.31 2.62 4.68
N GLY A 61 5.19 3.51 3.70
CA GLY A 61 5.86 3.33 2.43
C GLY A 61 5.40 4.33 1.38
N ILE A 62 5.66 3.97 0.13
CA ILE A 62 5.24 4.74 -1.03
C ILE A 62 4.65 3.81 -2.08
N CYS A 63 3.76 4.34 -2.91
CA CYS A 63 3.33 3.70 -4.14
C CYS A 63 3.55 4.67 -5.29
N HIS A 64 4.43 4.31 -6.21
CA HIS A 64 4.49 4.97 -7.51
C HIS A 64 3.33 4.49 -8.36
N PHE A 65 2.50 5.42 -8.84
CA PHE A 65 1.40 5.16 -9.75
C PHE A 65 1.72 5.75 -11.12
N LYS A 66 1.41 4.98 -12.16
CA LYS A 66 1.42 5.41 -13.56
C LYS A 66 0.10 5.03 -14.20
N GLY A 67 -0.60 6.02 -14.74
CA GLY A 67 -1.87 5.80 -15.40
C GLY A 67 -2.76 7.03 -15.47
N SER A 68 -4.07 6.78 -15.48
CA SER A 68 -5.11 7.79 -15.65
C SER A 68 -6.14 7.72 -14.52
N ILE A 69 -6.69 8.88 -14.16
CA ILE A 69 -7.76 9.02 -13.17
C ILE A 69 -8.95 9.69 -13.85
N ASP A 70 -10.12 9.06 -13.81
CA ASP A 70 -11.37 9.51 -14.45
C ASP A 70 -11.19 9.91 -15.92
N GLY A 71 -10.40 9.13 -16.65
CA GLY A 71 -10.14 9.35 -18.08
C GLY A 71 -9.19 10.51 -18.38
N SER A 72 -8.50 11.06 -17.38
CA SER A 72 -7.41 12.02 -17.60
C SER A 72 -6.37 11.47 -18.58
N PRO A 73 -5.58 12.33 -19.26
CA PRO A 73 -4.37 11.88 -19.91
C PRO A 73 -3.45 11.14 -18.93
N GLU A 74 -2.61 10.25 -19.44
CA GLU A 74 -1.70 9.47 -18.61
C GLU A 74 -0.70 10.38 -17.89
N GLY A 75 -0.42 10.09 -16.63
CA GLY A 75 0.62 10.71 -15.84
C GLY A 75 1.18 9.79 -14.78
N GLU A 76 2.06 10.33 -13.96
CA GLU A 76 2.70 9.61 -12.86
C GLU A 76 2.66 10.44 -11.58
N VAL A 77 2.57 9.77 -10.43
CA VAL A 77 2.53 10.41 -9.12
C VAL A 77 2.91 9.42 -8.02
N ILE A 78 3.44 9.91 -6.90
CA ILE A 78 3.70 9.13 -5.70
C ILE A 78 2.55 9.28 -4.70
N PHE A 79 2.05 8.16 -4.23
CA PHE A 79 1.19 8.07 -3.04
C PHE A 79 2.08 7.76 -1.83
N ILE A 80 2.05 8.61 -0.82
CA ILE A 80 2.68 8.38 0.47
C ILE A 80 1.71 7.54 1.31
N VAL A 81 2.17 6.41 1.84
CA VAL A 81 1.35 5.50 2.64
C VAL A 81 1.51 5.82 4.12
N GLU A 82 0.42 6.26 4.72
CA GLU A 82 0.31 6.64 6.12
C GLU A 82 -0.63 5.68 6.87
N ASN A 83 -0.45 5.60 8.21
CA ASN A 83 -1.32 4.84 9.11
C ASN A 83 -1.55 3.36 8.71
N GLY A 84 -0.61 2.76 7.99
CA GLY A 84 -0.71 1.39 7.54
C GLY A 84 -0.73 0.41 8.72
N LYS A 85 -1.74 -0.45 8.75
CA LYS A 85 -1.86 -1.50 9.76
C LYS A 85 -2.45 -2.78 9.19
N PHE A 86 -2.09 -3.89 9.83
CA PHE A 86 -2.74 -5.17 9.67
C PHE A 86 -3.27 -5.63 11.03
N THR A 87 -4.58 -5.85 11.12
CA THR A 87 -5.24 -6.42 12.31
C THR A 87 -6.39 -7.30 11.83
N GLY A 88 -6.09 -8.46 11.24
CA GLY A 88 -7.08 -9.29 10.52
C GLY A 88 -7.59 -8.69 9.21
N SER A 89 -7.20 -7.47 8.86
CA SER A 89 -7.38 -6.85 7.54
C SER A 89 -6.24 -5.87 7.30
N ALA A 90 -5.76 -5.76 6.06
CA ALA A 90 -4.76 -4.77 5.69
C ALA A 90 -5.46 -3.46 5.33
N GLN A 91 -5.08 -2.37 5.98
CA GLN A 91 -5.60 -1.04 5.67
C GLN A 91 -4.54 0.05 5.81
N ALA A 92 -4.62 1.08 4.98
CA ALA A 92 -3.76 2.25 5.07
C ALA A 92 -4.43 3.47 4.43
N ASP A 93 -3.96 4.65 4.84
CA ASP A 93 -4.29 5.92 4.22
C ASP A 93 -3.20 6.30 3.20
N TRP A 94 -3.58 7.06 2.19
CA TRP A 94 -2.69 7.63 1.19
C TRP A 94 -2.79 9.14 1.17
N LEU A 95 -1.65 9.80 0.96
CA LEU A 95 -1.58 11.21 0.58
C LEU A 95 -0.84 11.33 -0.76
N ILE A 96 -1.26 12.28 -1.59
CA ILE A 96 -0.53 12.61 -2.81
C ILE A 96 0.72 13.43 -2.47
N ASP A 97 1.90 12.99 -2.93
CA ASP A 97 3.05 13.89 -3.03
C ASP A 97 2.87 14.77 -4.27
N GLU A 98 2.22 15.93 -4.06
CA GLU A 98 1.84 16.87 -5.12
C GLU A 98 3.01 17.28 -6.03
N LYS A 99 4.24 17.29 -5.50
CA LYS A 99 5.44 17.70 -6.25
C LYS A 99 5.92 16.64 -7.23
N THR A 100 5.45 15.40 -7.07
CA THR A 100 5.80 14.27 -7.94
C THR A 100 4.82 14.09 -9.10
N ALA A 101 3.68 14.79 -9.06
CA ALA A 101 2.64 14.65 -10.04
C ALA A 101 3.06 15.25 -11.41
N ILE A 102 3.17 14.40 -12.42
CA ILE A 102 3.64 14.75 -13.77
C ILE A 102 2.71 14.21 -14.86
N GLY A 103 2.89 14.69 -16.09
CA GLY A 103 2.04 14.31 -17.23
C GLY A 103 0.61 14.80 -17.04
N GLY A 104 -0.37 13.96 -17.40
CA GLY A 104 -1.79 14.24 -17.25
C GLY A 104 -2.29 14.30 -15.80
N LEU A 105 -1.44 13.98 -14.83
CA LEU A 105 -1.73 14.10 -13.40
C LEU A 105 -1.09 15.35 -12.77
N LYS A 106 -0.42 16.20 -13.54
CA LYS A 106 0.21 17.41 -13.01
C LYS A 106 -0.81 18.30 -12.30
N GLY A 107 -0.53 18.64 -11.05
CA GLY A 107 -1.42 19.45 -10.21
C GLY A 107 -2.36 18.63 -9.33
N LEU A 108 -2.35 17.30 -9.45
CA LEU A 108 -3.13 16.41 -8.61
C LEU A 108 -2.87 16.65 -7.12
N LYS A 109 -3.95 16.84 -6.38
CA LYS A 109 -3.98 16.88 -4.92
C LYS A 109 -5.01 15.87 -4.44
N GLY A 110 -4.74 15.21 -3.32
CA GLY A 110 -5.73 14.30 -2.78
C GLY A 110 -5.23 13.44 -1.64
N LYS A 111 -6.17 12.68 -1.12
CA LYS A 111 -5.95 11.65 -0.11
C LYS A 111 -6.83 10.45 -0.44
N GLY A 112 -6.44 9.29 0.05
CA GLY A 112 -7.19 8.07 -0.20
C GLY A 112 -6.76 6.98 0.74
N GLY A 113 -6.87 5.76 0.28
CA GLY A 113 -6.39 4.60 1.01
C GLY A 113 -6.98 3.33 0.46
N TYR A 114 -6.71 2.24 1.19
CA TYR A 114 -7.23 0.94 0.84
C TYR A 114 -7.61 0.13 2.06
N LYS A 115 -8.52 -0.83 1.82
CA LYS A 115 -8.86 -1.87 2.79
C LYS A 115 -8.99 -3.21 2.06
N HIS A 116 -8.25 -4.19 2.56
CA HIS A 116 -8.29 -5.57 2.09
C HIS A 116 -8.60 -6.50 3.26
N ASP A 117 -9.74 -7.20 3.17
CA ASP A 117 -10.14 -8.18 4.17
C ASP A 117 -9.30 -9.46 4.03
N VAL A 118 -8.94 -10.11 5.14
CA VAL A 118 -8.18 -11.38 5.09
C VAL A 118 -8.98 -12.51 4.47
N THR A 119 -10.32 -12.42 4.46
CA THR A 119 -11.17 -13.40 3.78
C THR A 119 -11.29 -13.15 2.28
N SER A 120 -10.87 -11.98 1.80
CA SER A 120 -10.84 -11.68 0.36
C SER A 120 -9.74 -12.47 -0.32
N LYS A 121 -10.06 -13.07 -1.45
CA LYS A 121 -9.07 -13.72 -2.30
C LYS A 121 -8.31 -12.68 -3.10
N CYS A 122 -7.12 -13.04 -3.57
CA CYS A 122 -6.32 -12.17 -4.45
C CYS A 122 -7.10 -11.75 -5.73
N GLU A 123 -7.96 -12.63 -6.24
CA GLU A 123 -8.81 -12.37 -7.41
C GLU A 123 -9.90 -11.32 -7.16
N ASP A 124 -10.31 -11.13 -5.91
CA ASP A 124 -11.32 -10.12 -5.51
C ASP A 124 -10.75 -8.70 -5.56
N GLY A 125 -9.43 -8.57 -5.62
CA GLY A 125 -8.74 -7.28 -5.61
C GLY A 125 -8.75 -6.62 -4.23
N THR A 126 -8.43 -5.34 -4.21
CA THR A 126 -8.44 -4.51 -3.01
C THR A 126 -9.24 -3.26 -3.31
N ASN A 127 -10.23 -2.97 -2.46
CA ASN A 127 -11.00 -1.74 -2.59
C ASN A 127 -10.14 -0.55 -2.17
N VAL A 128 -10.10 0.45 -3.04
CA VAL A 128 -9.43 1.73 -2.81
C VAL A 128 -10.46 2.84 -2.80
N TRP A 129 -10.23 3.88 -2.00
CA TRP A 129 -10.98 5.13 -2.08
C TRP A 129 -10.01 6.27 -2.33
N PHE A 130 -10.47 7.30 -3.04
CA PHE A 130 -9.63 8.44 -3.39
C PHE A 130 -10.47 9.72 -3.50
N GLU A 131 -10.16 10.69 -2.65
CA GLU A 131 -10.72 12.04 -2.65
C GLU A 131 -9.67 12.98 -3.23
N TYR A 132 -9.97 13.64 -4.35
CA TYR A 132 -8.96 14.39 -5.07
C TYR A 132 -9.50 15.63 -5.80
N THR A 133 -8.56 16.47 -6.21
CA THR A 133 -8.75 17.58 -7.14
C THR A 133 -7.62 17.52 -8.15
N LEU A 134 -7.98 17.64 -9.43
CA LEU A 134 -7.06 17.60 -10.57
C LEU A 134 -7.15 18.92 -11.35
#